data_AF-A0A430S137-F1
#
_entry.id   AF-A0A430S137-F1
#
_cell.length_a   1.000
_cell.length_b   1.000
_cell.length_c   1.000
_cell.angle_alpha   90.00
_cell.angle_beta   90.00
_cell.angle_gamma   90.00
#
_symmetry.space_group_name_H-M   'P 1'
#
loop_
_entity.id
_entity.type
_entity.pdbx_description
1 polymer ?
#
loop_
_entity_poly.entity_id
_entity_poly.type
_entity_poly.pdbx_seq_one_letter_code
_entity_poly.pdbx_strand_id
1 'polypeptide(L)'
;MLTRPAPLFGDVVDGEMRLNEYGEIVRAEWFKTVQLRPYVVLHEDEFVVMPNHIHGMIWIVDDVGATRRVAPTKTNPPAGPAPGSIGAIVGAFKSAVTRRINQRRGTPGVRVWQRNYYEHIIRHERALNAIRRYIAENPLRWHLDRYNPHATGTDPQAQEIWQMMKENARTVGRRAPTGGQS
;
A
#
# COMPACT_ATOMS: atom_id res chain seq x y z
N MET A 1 13.13 18.23 6.75
CA MET A 1 12.61 17.50 7.93
C MET A 1 11.43 16.63 7.47
N LEU A 2 11.55 15.30 7.51
CA LEU A 2 10.42 14.40 7.24
C LEU A 2 9.54 14.37 8.50
N THR A 3 8.32 14.89 8.41
CA THR A 3 7.34 14.84 9.50
C THR A 3 6.93 13.39 9.77
N ARG A 4 7.08 12.95 11.02
CA ARG A 4 6.57 11.64 11.48
C ARG A 4 5.06 11.55 11.18
N PRO A 5 4.54 10.42 10.66
CA PRO A 5 3.11 10.25 10.49
C PRO A 5 2.42 10.28 11.87
N ALA A 6 1.40 11.13 12.01
CA ALA A 6 0.64 11.26 13.26
C ALA A 6 -0.35 10.09 13.41
N PRO A 7 -0.59 9.56 14.62
CA PRO A 7 -1.61 8.55 14.90
C PRO A 7 -3.00 9.17 14.78
N LEU A 8 -3.56 9.10 13.59
CA LEU A 8 -4.72 9.85 13.16
C LEU A 8 -5.98 9.00 13.03
N PHE A 9 -5.82 7.70 12.81
CA PHE A 9 -6.89 6.79 12.40
C PHE A 9 -7.47 5.96 13.55
N GLY A 10 -6.94 6.11 14.76
CA GLY A 10 -7.34 5.39 15.95
C GLY A 10 -6.13 4.93 16.74
N ASP A 11 -6.36 3.95 17.62
CA ASP A 11 -5.35 3.45 18.55
C ASP A 11 -5.33 1.93 18.55
N VAL A 12 -4.20 1.34 18.93
CA VAL A 12 -4.11 -0.10 19.17
C VAL A 12 -4.21 -0.35 20.67
N VAL A 13 -5.17 -1.17 21.07
CA VAL A 13 -5.40 -1.55 22.47
C VAL A 13 -5.44 -3.07 22.54
N ASP A 14 -4.64 -3.66 23.43
CA ASP A 14 -4.51 -5.11 23.61
C ASP A 14 -4.21 -5.88 22.31
N GLY A 15 -3.45 -5.22 21.41
CA GLY A 15 -3.07 -5.82 20.13
C GLY A 15 -4.15 -5.76 19.06
N GLU A 16 -5.26 -5.06 19.30
CA GLU A 16 -6.33 -4.84 18.35
C GLU A 16 -6.40 -3.39 17.89
N MET A 17 -6.61 -3.16 16.59
CA MET A 17 -6.85 -1.82 16.08
C MET A 17 -8.27 -1.36 16.43
N ARG A 18 -8.40 -0.26 17.18
CA ARG A 18 -9.65 0.45 17.43
C ARG A 18 -9.72 1.68 16.52
N LEU A 19 -10.54 1.60 15.47
CA LEU A 19 -10.72 2.71 14.55
C LEU A 19 -11.48 3.85 15.22
N ASN A 20 -11.01 5.07 14.99
CA ASN A 20 -11.81 6.26 15.23
C ASN A 20 -12.60 6.60 13.95
N GLU A 21 -13.33 7.71 13.99
CA GLU A 21 -14.15 8.15 12.86
C GLU A 21 -13.36 8.39 11.55
N TYR A 22 -12.06 8.65 11.63
CA TYR A 22 -11.17 8.84 10.48
C TYR A 22 -10.62 7.51 9.97
N GLY A 23 -10.29 6.57 10.86
CA GLY A 23 -9.98 5.19 10.48
C GLY A 23 -11.14 4.52 9.74
N GLU A 24 -12.37 4.79 10.17
CA GLU A 24 -13.56 4.30 9.47
C GLU A 24 -13.73 4.90 8.07
N ILE A 25 -13.39 6.19 7.89
CA ILE A 25 -13.35 6.79 6.54
C ILE A 25 -12.32 6.07 5.66
N VAL A 26 -11.12 5.81 6.21
CA VAL A 26 -10.04 5.12 5.50
C VAL A 26 -10.50 3.73 5.05
N ARG A 27 -11.08 2.93 5.96
CA ARG A 27 -11.61 1.59 5.66
C ARG A 27 -12.71 1.66 4.60
N ALA A 28 -13.68 2.54 4.76
CA ALA A 28 -14.80 2.68 3.82
C ALA A 28 -14.34 3.07 2.40
N GLU A 29 -13.43 4.03 2.28
CA GLU A 29 -12.92 4.45 0.96
C GLU A 29 -12.01 3.40 0.31
N TRP A 30 -11.32 2.57 1.10
CA TRP A 30 -10.53 1.46 0.57
C TRP A 30 -11.43 0.49 -0.19
N PHE A 31 -12.46 -0.05 0.48
CA PHE A 31 -13.37 -1.02 -0.14
C PHE A 31 -14.29 -0.42 -1.21
N LYS A 32 -14.57 0.89 -1.16
CA LYS A 32 -15.25 1.60 -2.24
C LYS A 32 -14.49 1.55 -3.57
N THR A 33 -13.17 1.32 -3.53
CA THR A 33 -12.34 1.20 -4.74
C THR A 33 -12.86 0.13 -5.70
N VAL A 34 -13.36 -1.01 -5.18
CA VAL A 34 -13.89 -2.12 -6.00
C VAL A 34 -15.10 -1.68 -6.82
N GLN A 35 -15.97 -0.85 -6.24
CA GLN A 35 -17.17 -0.33 -6.93
C GLN A 35 -16.83 0.57 -8.12
N LEU A 36 -15.65 1.19 -8.10
CA LEU A 36 -15.19 2.11 -9.14
C LEU A 36 -14.33 1.42 -10.21
N ARG A 37 -13.88 0.18 -9.96
CA ARG A 37 -12.84 -0.49 -10.74
C ARG A 37 -13.12 -1.99 -10.80
N PRO A 38 -13.86 -2.47 -11.83
CA PRO A 38 -14.23 -3.87 -11.96
C PRO A 38 -13.04 -4.85 -11.99
N TYR A 39 -11.87 -4.39 -12.47
CA TYR A 39 -10.62 -5.16 -12.52
C TYR A 39 -9.85 -5.22 -11.19
N VAL A 40 -10.39 -4.63 -10.12
CA VAL A 40 -9.77 -4.61 -8.78
C VAL A 40 -10.57 -5.48 -7.84
N VAL A 41 -9.90 -6.44 -7.20
CA VAL A 41 -10.43 -7.22 -6.09
C VAL A 41 -9.66 -6.89 -4.82
N LEU A 42 -10.39 -6.71 -3.73
CA LEU A 42 -9.86 -6.45 -2.39
C LEU A 42 -10.47 -7.46 -1.43
N HIS A 43 -9.66 -7.99 -0.52
CA HIS A 43 -10.09 -8.91 0.52
C HIS A 43 -9.98 -8.23 1.89
N GLU A 44 -10.89 -8.57 2.80
CA GLU A 44 -10.93 -7.96 4.14
C GLU A 44 -9.75 -8.37 5.02
N ASP A 45 -9.27 -9.60 4.88
CA ASP A 45 -8.12 -10.16 5.61
C ASP A 45 -6.76 -9.69 5.07
N GLU A 46 -6.76 -8.97 3.94
CA GLU A 46 -5.55 -8.44 3.31
C GLU A 46 -5.47 -6.92 3.38
N PHE A 47 -6.18 -6.32 4.34
CA PHE A 47 -6.15 -4.89 4.61
C PHE A 47 -6.20 -4.59 6.10
N VAL A 48 -5.33 -3.71 6.56
CA VAL A 48 -5.34 -3.21 7.93
C VAL A 48 -5.09 -1.70 7.95
N VAL A 49 -5.89 -1.00 8.73
CA VAL A 49 -5.61 0.39 9.12
C VAL A 49 -4.82 0.34 10.41
N MET A 50 -3.73 1.07 10.47
CA MET A 50 -2.93 1.29 11.67
C MET A 50 -3.15 2.72 12.15
N PRO A 51 -2.76 3.09 13.38
CA PRO A 51 -2.96 4.45 13.89
C PRO A 51 -2.50 5.54 12.93
N ASN A 52 -1.37 5.34 12.26
CA ASN A 52 -0.71 6.38 11.46
C ASN A 52 -0.49 6.00 9.97
N HIS A 53 -0.88 4.80 9.55
CA HIS A 53 -0.70 4.30 8.17
C HIS A 53 -1.70 3.18 7.84
N ILE A 54 -1.60 2.60 6.64
CA ILE A 54 -2.36 1.41 6.23
C ILE A 54 -1.44 0.40 5.57
N HIS A 55 -1.80 -0.88 5.64
CA HIS A 55 -1.28 -1.91 4.75
C HIS A 55 -2.45 -2.54 4.00
N GLY A 56 -2.25 -2.85 2.72
CA GLY A 56 -3.29 -3.42 1.89
C GLY A 56 -2.73 -4.16 0.69
N MET A 57 -3.40 -5.23 0.30
CA MET A 57 -3.18 -5.92 -0.97
C MET A 57 -4.26 -5.55 -1.97
N ILE A 58 -3.86 -5.47 -3.24
CA ILE A 58 -4.75 -5.17 -4.35
C ILE A 58 -4.54 -6.25 -5.40
N TRP A 59 -5.59 -7.00 -5.68
CA TRP A 59 -5.61 -7.94 -6.79
C TRP A 59 -6.10 -7.22 -8.03
N ILE A 60 -5.31 -7.31 -9.09
CA ILE A 60 -5.71 -6.85 -10.42
C ILE A 60 -6.07 -8.10 -11.20
N VAL A 61 -7.37 -8.37 -11.30
CA VAL A 61 -7.93 -9.54 -11.98
C VAL A 61 -8.51 -9.07 -13.31
N ASP A 62 -8.10 -9.73 -14.38
CA ASP A 62 -8.32 -9.47 -15.81
C ASP A 62 -7.04 -9.06 -16.55
N ASP A 63 -6.93 -9.60 -17.77
CA ASP A 63 -6.01 -9.14 -18.80
C ASP A 63 -6.43 -7.72 -19.22
N VAL A 64 -6.16 -6.73 -18.36
CA VAL A 64 -5.97 -5.35 -18.80
C VAL A 64 -4.72 -5.36 -19.66
N GLY A 65 -4.85 -5.91 -20.87
CA GLY A 65 -3.79 -6.25 -21.79
C GLY A 65 -2.43 -5.87 -21.23
N ALA A 66 -1.64 -6.87 -20.87
CA ALA A 66 -0.24 -6.76 -21.20
C ALA A 66 -0.07 -6.65 -22.74
N THR A 67 -0.82 -5.78 -23.45
CA THR A 67 -0.14 -4.72 -24.17
C THR A 67 0.97 -4.25 -23.25
N ARG A 68 2.18 -4.76 -23.51
CA ARG A 68 3.39 -3.94 -23.48
C ARG A 68 2.91 -2.53 -23.80
N ARG A 69 2.71 -1.69 -22.77
CA ARG A 69 2.43 -0.30 -23.01
C ARG A 69 3.74 0.18 -23.61
N VAL A 70 3.79 0.22 -24.93
CA VAL A 70 4.78 0.99 -25.67
C VAL A 70 4.74 2.35 -25.00
N ALA A 71 5.91 2.82 -24.55
CA ALA A 71 6.03 4.14 -23.94
C ALA A 71 5.22 5.13 -24.80
N PRO A 72 4.24 5.84 -24.23
CA PRO A 72 3.39 6.69 -25.05
C PRO A 72 4.30 7.72 -25.74
N THR A 73 4.38 7.65 -27.07
CA THR A 73 4.88 8.73 -27.93
C THR A 73 3.85 9.85 -27.93
N LYS A 74 3.55 10.41 -26.75
CA LYS A 74 2.77 11.63 -26.61
C LYS A 74 3.72 12.72 -26.14
N THR A 75 3.84 13.75 -26.96
CA THR A 75 4.68 14.94 -26.75
C THR A 75 4.29 15.75 -25.51
N ASN A 76 3.17 15.42 -24.86
CA ASN A 76 2.77 15.94 -23.55
C ASN A 76 2.50 14.77 -22.59
N PRO A 77 3.30 14.59 -21.52
CA PRO A 77 3.00 13.62 -20.49
C PRO A 77 1.68 13.98 -19.77
N PRO A 78 0.85 13.01 -19.38
CA PRO A 78 -0.37 13.28 -18.63
C PRO A 78 -0.03 13.98 -17.30
N ALA A 79 -0.88 14.94 -16.89
CA ALA A 79 -0.77 15.66 -15.62
C ALA A 79 -1.18 14.80 -14.41
N GLY A 80 -0.62 13.60 -14.30
CA GLY A 80 -0.94 12.63 -13.26
C GLY A 80 -0.61 11.18 -13.65
N PRO A 81 -0.84 10.22 -12.73
CA PRO A 81 -0.61 8.80 -12.99
C PRO A 81 -1.39 8.31 -14.20
N ALA A 82 -0.81 7.37 -14.95
CA ALA A 82 -1.49 6.80 -16.12
C ALA A 82 -2.84 6.17 -15.71
N PRO A 83 -3.91 6.35 -16.51
CA PRO A 83 -5.19 5.69 -16.26
C PRO A 83 -5.02 4.18 -16.09
N GLY A 84 -5.71 3.63 -15.09
CA GLY A 84 -5.64 2.21 -14.73
C GLY A 84 -4.42 1.78 -13.93
N SER A 85 -3.41 2.65 -13.74
CA SER A 85 -2.24 2.32 -12.92
C SER A 85 -2.56 2.27 -11.43
N ILE A 86 -1.73 1.55 -10.68
CA ILE A 86 -1.72 1.56 -9.21
C ILE A 86 -1.64 2.98 -8.63
N GLY A 87 -0.84 3.85 -9.23
CA GLY A 87 -0.77 5.27 -8.83
C GLY A 87 -2.09 6.01 -9.02
N ALA A 88 -2.88 5.70 -10.05
CA ALA A 88 -4.21 6.27 -10.23
C ALA A 88 -5.21 5.74 -9.18
N ILE A 89 -5.08 4.47 -8.79
CA ILE A 89 -5.90 3.86 -7.72
C ILE A 89 -5.59 4.53 -6.38
N VAL A 90 -4.32 4.52 -5.96
CA VAL A 90 -3.85 5.09 -4.69
C VAL A 90 -4.09 6.61 -4.63
N GLY A 91 -3.91 7.32 -5.75
CA GLY A 91 -4.17 8.75 -5.84
C GLY A 91 -5.65 9.10 -5.61
N ALA A 92 -6.56 8.38 -6.26
CA ALA A 92 -8.00 8.56 -6.07
C ALA A 92 -8.42 8.24 -4.62
N PHE A 93 -7.93 7.12 -4.07
CA PHE A 93 -8.16 6.74 -2.69
C PHE A 93 -7.68 7.80 -1.68
N LYS A 94 -6.40 8.21 -1.78
CA LYS A 94 -5.83 9.23 -0.89
C LYS A 94 -6.59 10.55 -0.98
N SER A 95 -7.01 10.96 -2.18
CA SER A 95 -7.79 12.18 -2.43
C SER A 95 -9.16 12.11 -1.76
N ALA A 96 -9.89 11.01 -1.94
CA ALA A 96 -11.21 10.82 -1.35
C ALA A 96 -11.16 10.84 0.18
N VAL A 97 -10.20 10.12 0.78
CA VAL A 97 -9.98 10.13 2.23
C VAL A 97 -9.63 11.52 2.73
N THR A 98 -8.66 12.19 2.09
CA THR A 98 -8.22 13.54 2.49
C THR A 98 -9.39 14.51 2.50
N ARG A 99 -10.23 14.48 1.45
CA ARG A 99 -11.42 15.33 1.36
C ARG A 99 -12.39 15.07 2.50
N ARG A 100 -12.78 13.81 2.73
CA ARG A 100 -13.77 13.45 3.77
C ARG A 100 -13.27 13.79 5.17
N ILE A 101 -12.00 13.49 5.46
CA ILE A 101 -11.38 13.79 6.75
C ILE A 101 -11.31 15.30 6.99
N ASN A 102 -10.82 16.08 6.03
CA ASN A 102 -10.69 17.53 6.19
C ASN A 102 -12.05 18.23 6.29
N GLN A 103 -13.08 17.72 5.61
CA GLN A 103 -14.45 18.19 5.78
C GLN A 103 -14.94 17.99 7.22
N ARG A 104 -14.69 16.82 7.82
CA ARG A 104 -15.11 16.55 9.21
C ARG A 104 -14.35 17.37 10.25
N ARG A 105 -13.06 17.62 10.02
CA ARG A 105 -12.22 18.41 10.93
C ARG A 105 -12.38 19.92 10.79
N GLY A 106 -13.03 20.39 9.71
CA GLY A 106 -13.01 21.81 9.37
C GLY A 106 -11.63 22.32 8.97
N THR A 107 -10.73 21.45 8.49
CA THR A 107 -9.33 21.78 8.15
C THR A 107 -9.03 21.55 6.67
N PRO A 108 -9.69 22.27 5.74
CA PRO A 108 -9.44 22.11 4.31
C PRO A 108 -7.96 22.36 3.97
N GLY A 109 -7.40 21.51 3.12
CA GLY A 109 -5.99 21.62 2.67
C GLY A 109 -4.94 21.06 3.63
N VAL A 110 -5.30 20.67 4.86
CA VAL A 110 -4.37 20.00 5.77
C VAL A 110 -4.02 18.61 5.25
N ARG A 111 -2.73 18.25 5.31
CA ARG A 111 -2.24 16.97 4.81
C ARG A 111 -2.65 15.83 5.74
N VAL A 112 -3.28 14.80 5.17
CA VAL A 112 -3.57 13.52 5.85
C VAL A 112 -2.46 12.51 5.59
N TRP A 113 -1.95 12.46 4.36
CA TRP A 113 -0.99 11.44 3.92
C TRP A 113 0.42 12.01 3.77
N GLN A 114 1.42 11.15 3.96
CA GLN A 114 2.75 11.39 3.41
C GLN A 114 2.69 11.36 1.87
N ARG A 115 3.61 12.11 1.24
CA ARG A 115 3.66 12.27 -0.23
C ARG A 115 3.83 10.94 -0.96
N ASN A 116 4.72 10.08 -0.46
CA ASN A 116 5.03 8.81 -1.08
C ASN A 116 4.17 7.68 -0.50
N TYR A 117 4.20 6.53 -1.17
CA TYR A 117 3.68 5.25 -0.71
C TYR A 117 4.64 4.15 -1.19
N TYR A 118 4.59 3.01 -0.53
CA TYR A 118 5.33 1.82 -0.95
C TYR A 118 4.40 0.88 -1.69
N GLU A 119 4.89 0.29 -2.78
CA GLU A 119 4.22 -0.75 -3.53
C GLU A 119 5.21 -1.83 -3.96
N HIS A 120 4.71 -3.07 -4.11
CA HIS A 120 5.50 -4.19 -4.58
C HIS A 120 4.61 -5.21 -5.29
N ILE A 121 5.10 -5.77 -6.40
CA ILE A 121 4.41 -6.87 -7.09
C ILE A 121 4.76 -8.18 -6.39
N ILE A 122 3.77 -8.87 -5.85
CA ILE A 122 3.92 -10.16 -5.18
C ILE A 122 3.94 -11.25 -6.25
N ARG A 123 5.04 -12.01 -6.35
CA ARG A 123 5.30 -12.90 -7.50
C ARG A 123 5.15 -14.40 -7.21
N HIS A 124 5.11 -14.79 -5.94
CA HIS A 124 5.01 -16.20 -5.57
C HIS A 124 4.29 -16.38 -4.24
N GLU A 125 3.74 -17.57 -4.06
CA GLU A 125 2.88 -17.94 -2.94
C GLU A 125 3.54 -17.75 -1.56
N ARG A 126 4.83 -18.08 -1.44
CA ARG A 126 5.56 -17.85 -0.18
C ARG A 126 5.54 -16.39 0.28
N ALA A 127 5.71 -15.44 -0.65
CA ALA A 127 5.69 -14.01 -0.31
C ALA A 127 4.26 -13.56 -0.03
N LEU A 128 3.29 -14.04 -0.82
CA LEU A 128 1.87 -13.80 -0.59
C LEU A 128 1.47 -14.17 0.85
N ASN A 129 1.77 -15.40 1.28
CA ASN A 129 1.41 -15.89 2.60
C ASN A 129 2.14 -15.13 3.72
N ALA A 130 3.42 -14.77 3.52
CA ALA A 130 4.17 -13.97 4.47
C ALA A 130 3.58 -12.56 4.65
N ILE A 131 3.17 -11.91 3.55
CA ILE A 131 2.58 -10.57 3.57
C ILE A 131 1.19 -10.60 4.19
N ARG A 132 0.35 -11.58 3.85
CA ARG A 132 -0.98 -11.77 4.47
C ARG A 132 -0.86 -11.87 5.99
N ARG A 133 0.04 -12.73 6.47
CA ARG A 133 0.30 -12.88 7.90
C ARG A 133 0.75 -11.57 8.53
N TYR A 134 1.69 -10.85 7.90
CA TYR A 134 2.16 -9.57 8.40
C TYR A 134 1.06 -8.51 8.49
N ILE A 135 0.16 -8.45 7.51
CA ILE A 135 -0.99 -7.55 7.53
C ILE A 135 -1.91 -7.89 8.71
N ALA A 136 -2.32 -9.15 8.83
CA ALA A 136 -3.25 -9.59 9.87
C ALA A 136 -2.68 -9.38 11.30
N GLU A 137 -1.39 -9.63 11.48
CA GLU A 137 -0.73 -9.55 12.78
C GLU A 137 -0.13 -8.15 13.06
N ASN A 138 -0.25 -7.18 12.15
CA ASN A 138 0.37 -5.86 12.31
C ASN A 138 -0.07 -5.12 13.58
N PRO A 139 -1.37 -5.14 13.98
CA PRO A 139 -1.83 -4.55 15.23
C PRO A 139 -1.08 -5.09 16.46
N LEU A 140 -0.83 -6.40 16.53
CA LEU A 140 -0.05 -7.03 17.61
C LEU A 140 1.38 -6.47 17.69
N ARG A 141 1.94 -6.05 16.55
CA ARG A 141 3.30 -5.53 16.42
C ARG A 141 3.38 -4.00 16.44
N TRP A 142 2.30 -3.29 16.75
CA TRP A 142 2.32 -1.82 16.80
C TRP A 142 3.42 -1.25 17.71
N HIS A 143 3.73 -1.93 18.81
CA HIS A 143 4.81 -1.57 19.73
C HIS A 143 6.23 -1.63 19.11
N LEU A 144 6.37 -2.20 17.91
CA LEU A 144 7.61 -2.29 17.13
C LEU A 144 7.62 -1.36 15.90
N ASP A 145 6.53 -0.63 15.65
CA ASP A 145 6.44 0.31 14.53
C ASP A 145 7.40 1.48 14.73
N ARG A 146 8.20 1.79 13.70
CA ARG A 146 9.24 2.83 13.74
C ARG A 146 8.71 4.27 13.96
N TYR A 147 7.42 4.48 13.74
CA TYR A 147 6.73 5.76 13.90
C TYR A 147 5.76 5.75 15.08
N ASN A 148 5.68 4.66 15.85
CA ASN A 148 5.04 4.64 17.15
C ASN A 148 5.86 5.49 18.14
N PRO A 149 5.27 6.50 18.80
CA PRO A 149 5.95 7.29 19.83
C PRO A 149 6.48 6.45 21.02
N HIS A 150 5.88 5.29 21.26
CA HIS A 150 6.21 4.35 22.34
C HIS A 150 6.88 3.07 21.81
N ALA A 151 7.56 3.15 20.66
CA ALA A 151 8.24 2.00 20.08
C ALA A 151 9.26 1.40 21.07
N THR A 152 9.23 0.08 21.21
CA THR A 152 10.10 -0.70 22.11
C THR A 152 11.25 -1.38 21.38
N GLY A 153 11.27 -1.30 20.05
CA GLY A 153 12.29 -1.93 19.22
C GLY A 153 12.00 -1.78 17.73
N THR A 154 12.62 -2.65 16.94
CA THR A 154 12.36 -2.76 15.51
C THR A 154 11.55 -4.02 15.20
N ASP A 155 10.69 -3.97 14.20
CA ASP A 155 9.96 -5.14 13.72
C ASP A 155 10.84 -6.06 12.85
N PRO A 156 11.26 -7.24 13.34
CA PRO A 156 12.08 -8.17 12.56
C PRO A 156 11.30 -8.80 11.41
N GLN A 157 9.98 -9.02 11.56
CA GLN A 157 9.16 -9.61 10.50
C GLN A 157 9.02 -8.63 9.33
N ALA A 158 8.86 -7.34 9.63
CA ALA A 158 8.92 -6.31 8.60
C ALA A 158 10.25 -6.41 7.83
N GLN A 159 11.38 -6.46 8.53
CA GLN A 159 12.71 -6.55 7.92
C GLN A 159 12.86 -7.79 7.03
N GLU A 160 12.42 -8.96 7.48
CA GLU A 160 12.42 -10.20 6.70
C GLU A 160 11.61 -10.08 5.41
N ILE A 161 10.41 -9.49 5.48
CA ILE A 161 9.56 -9.25 4.32
C ILE A 161 10.25 -8.29 3.35
N TRP A 162 10.86 -7.22 3.85
CA TRP A 162 11.64 -6.29 3.03
C TRP A 162 12.82 -6.97 2.32
N GLN A 163 13.52 -7.89 2.98
CA GLN A 163 14.62 -8.62 2.34
C GLN A 163 14.09 -9.62 1.30
N MET A 164 13.04 -10.36 1.63
CA MET A 164 12.38 -11.27 0.69
C MET A 164 11.94 -10.55 -0.58
N MET A 165 11.32 -9.37 -0.45
CA MET A 165 10.91 -8.53 -1.59
C MET A 165 12.10 -8.03 -2.43
N LYS A 166 13.27 -7.77 -1.82
CA LYS A 166 14.49 -7.33 -2.52
C LYS A 166 15.20 -8.45 -3.26
N GLU A 167 15.29 -9.64 -2.66
CA GLU A 167 15.96 -10.80 -3.25
C GLU A 167 15.25 -11.23 -4.55
N ASN A 168 13.92 -11.20 -4.54
CA ASN A 168 13.08 -11.48 -5.70
C ASN A 168 13.26 -10.50 -6.86
N ALA A 169 13.68 -9.27 -6.59
CA ALA A 169 13.98 -8.29 -7.64
C ALA A 169 15.34 -8.57 -8.32
N ARG A 170 16.28 -9.23 -7.63
CA ARG A 170 17.64 -9.51 -8.14
C ARG A 170 17.72 -10.75 -9.02
N THR A 171 16.89 -11.76 -8.79
CA THR A 171 16.84 -12.99 -9.62
C THR A 171 16.42 -12.74 -11.07
N VAL A 172 15.81 -11.59 -11.36
CA VAL A 172 15.38 -11.18 -12.72
C VAL A 172 16.55 -10.61 -13.55
N GLY A 173 17.69 -10.27 -12.93
CA GLY A 173 18.83 -9.65 -13.59
C GLY A 173 19.86 -10.59 -14.23
N ARG A 174 19.78 -11.92 -14.01
CA ARG A 174 20.69 -12.89 -14.63
C ARG A 174 19.96 -13.67 -15.72
N ARG A 175 19.93 -13.15 -16.94
CA ARG A 175 19.88 -14.01 -18.12
C ARG A 175 21.26 -14.63 -18.29
N ALA A 176 21.33 -15.95 -18.27
CA ALA A 176 22.52 -16.70 -18.66
C ALA A 176 22.89 -16.31 -20.11
N PRO A 177 24.19 -16.16 -20.44
CA PRO A 177 24.59 -16.10 -21.84
C PRO A 177 24.23 -17.44 -22.47
N THR A 178 23.37 -17.41 -23.49
CA THR A 178 23.16 -18.54 -24.38
C THR A 178 24.47 -18.79 -25.10
N GLY A 179 25.28 -19.72 -24.58
CA GLY A 179 26.41 -20.29 -25.29
C GLY A 179 25.89 -21.10 -26.47
N GLY A 180 25.93 -20.51 -27.66
CA GLY A 180 25.83 -21.24 -28.91
C GLY A 180 27.24 -21.66 -29.33
N GLN A 181 27.56 -22.94 -29.15
CA GLN A 181 28.58 -23.62 -29.93
C GLN A 181 27.88 -24.30 -31.10
N SER A 182 28.31 -23.98 -32.32
CA SER A 182 28.56 -24.90 -33.43
C SER A 182 29.03 -24.08 -34.63
#